data_AF-T1H0M6-F1
#
_entry.id   AF-T1H0M6-F1
#
_cell.length_a   1.000
_cell.length_b   1.000
_cell.length_c   1.000
_cell.angle_alpha   90.00
_cell.angle_beta   90.00
_cell.angle_gamma   90.00
#
_symmetry.space_group_name_H-M   'P 1'
#
loop_
_entity.id
_entity.type
_entity.pdbx_description
1 polymer ?
#
loop_
_entity_poly.entity_id
_entity_poly.type
_entity_poly.pdbx_seq_one_letter_code
_entity_poly.pdbx_strand_id
1 'polypeptide(L)' 'MNSRLKFLCALLLSHISINNCLNDSELVKFTLLHNNDLHARFEQISATLSTCSEYLEEANDCYGGFARTAHKDYFKA' A
#
# COMPACT_ATOMS: atom_id res chain seq x y z
N MET A 1 -35.09 1.69 49.15
CA MET A 1 -34.94 1.33 47.72
C MET A 1 -35.50 -0.07 47.50
N ASN A 2 -36.67 -0.17 46.87
CA ASN A 2 -37.53 -1.37 46.91
C ASN A 2 -36.90 -2.56 46.19
N SER A 3 -37.03 -3.75 46.77
CA SER A 3 -36.46 -5.01 46.23
C SER A 3 -36.82 -5.25 44.75
N ARG A 4 -38.03 -4.85 44.35
CA ARG A 4 -38.50 -4.92 42.96
C ARG A 4 -37.74 -4.00 42.00
N LEU A 5 -37.27 -2.85 42.48
CA LEU A 5 -36.49 -1.89 41.69
C LEU A 5 -35.06 -2.41 41.41
N LYS A 6 -34.48 -3.15 42.37
CA LYS A 6 -33.18 -3.82 42.17
C LYS A 6 -33.26 -4.96 41.15
N PHE A 7 -34.37 -5.71 41.18
CA PHE A 7 -34.61 -6.81 40.24
C PHE A 7 -34.81 -6.34 38.80
N LEU A 8 -35.54 -5.24 38.61
CA LEU A 8 -35.73 -4.59 37.31
C LEU A 8 -34.42 -4.04 36.72
N CYS A 9 -33.57 -3.41 37.53
CA CYS A 9 -32.25 -2.96 37.08
C CYS A 9 -31.35 -4.15 36.67
N ALA A 10 -31.38 -5.27 37.41
CA ALA A 10 -30.57 -6.44 37.09
C ALA A 10 -30.97 -7.10 35.76
N LEU A 11 -32.27 -7.16 35.46
CA LEU A 11 -32.81 -7.65 34.18
C LEU A 11 -32.42 -6.74 33.00
N LEU A 12 -32.45 -5.42 33.20
CA LEU A 12 -32.04 -4.46 32.17
C LEU A 12 -30.52 -4.50 31.89
N LEU A 13 -29.71 -4.82 32.90
CA LEU A 13 -28.24 -4.96 32.76
C LEU A 13 -27.81 -6.28 32.09
N SER A 14 -28.65 -7.33 32.11
CA SER A 14 -28.32 -8.63 31.49
C SER A 14 -28.51 -8.69 29.98
N HIS A 15 -29.13 -7.68 29.35
CA HIS A 15 -29.38 -7.65 27.90
C HIS A 15 -28.31 -6.90 27.10
N ILE A 16 -27.29 -6.34 27.75
CA ILE A 16 -26.16 -5.70 27.06
C ILE A 16 -25.03 -6.73 26.94
N SER A 17 -25.21 -7.72 26.08
CA SER A 17 -24.08 -8.46 25.51
C SER A 17 -24.04 -8.16 24.03
N ILE A 18 -23.47 -6.99 23.72
CA ILE A 18 -23.08 -6.62 22.36
C ILE A 18 -21.81 -7.44 22.07
N ASN A 19 -21.98 -8.64 21.54
CA ASN A 19 -20.88 -9.32 20.89
C ASN A 19 -20.72 -8.66 19.51
N ASN A 20 -19.90 -7.61 19.44
CA ASN A 20 -19.34 -7.14 18.18
C ASN A 20 -18.45 -8.27 17.64
N CYS A 21 -19.05 -9.18 16.89
CA CYS A 21 -18.32 -10.13 16.06
C CYS A 21 -18.25 -9.57 14.65
N LEU A 22 -17.71 -8.36 14.51
CA LEU A 22 -17.00 -8.03 13.28
C LEU A 22 -15.70 -8.79 13.40
N ASN A 23 -15.66 -9.99 12.81
CA ASN A 23 -14.40 -10.57 12.40
C ASN A 23 -13.77 -9.51 11.51
N ASP A 24 -12.80 -8.79 12.04
CA ASP A 24 -11.88 -8.01 11.24
C ASP A 24 -11.15 -9.09 10.42
N SER A 25 -11.68 -9.37 9.24
CA SER A 25 -11.04 -10.27 8.29
C SER A 25 -9.71 -9.59 8.02
N GLU A 26 -8.64 -10.11 8.64
CA GLU A 26 -7.31 -9.50 8.61
C GLU A 26 -6.96 -9.20 7.16
N LEU A 27 -7.07 -7.92 6.79
CA LEU A 27 -6.96 -7.50 5.41
C LEU A 27 -5.48 -7.53 5.06
N VAL A 28 -5.08 -8.48 4.23
CA VAL A 28 -3.70 -8.60 3.77
C VAL A 28 -3.38 -7.41 2.87
N LYS A 29 -2.51 -6.52 3.34
CA LYS A 29 -1.93 -5.47 2.48
C LYS A 29 -0.96 -6.12 1.50
N PHE A 30 -1.26 -6.07 0.21
CA PHE A 30 -0.44 -6.60 -0.86
C PHE A 30 -0.05 -5.50 -1.86
N THR A 31 1.25 -5.39 -2.14
CA THR A 31 1.79 -4.47 -3.16
C THR A 31 2.44 -5.30 -4.25
N LEU A 32 1.88 -5.27 -5.47
CA LEU A 32 2.47 -5.89 -6.64
C LEU A 32 3.23 -4.84 -7.45
N LEU A 33 4.53 -5.06 -7.61
CA LEU A 33 5.35 -4.31 -8.53
C LEU A 33 5.72 -5.21 -9.69
N HIS A 34 5.43 -4.77 -10.91
CA HIS A 34 5.82 -5.49 -12.13
C HIS A 34 6.28 -4.49 -13.18
N ASN A 35 7.24 -4.90 -13.99
CA ASN A 35 7.61 -4.25 -15.24
C ASN A 35 7.45 -5.29 -16.36
N ASN A 36 7.10 -4.84 -17.55
CA ASN A 36 6.98 -5.68 -18.73
C ASN A 36 7.75 -5.04 -19.89
N ASP A 37 8.14 -5.87 -20.86
CA ASP A 37 8.72 -5.44 -22.14
C ASP A 37 9.89 -4.47 -22.01
N LEU A 38 10.79 -4.73 -21.06
CA LEU A 38 11.99 -3.92 -20.90
C LEU A 38 12.91 -3.96 -22.12
N HIS A 39 12.72 -4.87 -23.08
CA HIS A 39 13.39 -4.87 -24.39
C HIS A 39 14.91 -4.60 -24.31
N ALA A 40 15.60 -5.27 -23.38
CA ALA A 40 17.04 -5.11 -23.14
C ALA A 40 17.49 -3.66 -22.85
N ARG A 41 16.61 -2.79 -22.35
CA ARG A 41 16.92 -1.44 -21.87
C ARG A 41 17.54 -1.50 -20.47
N PHE A 42 18.76 -2.02 -20.40
CA PHE A 42 19.53 -2.11 -19.16
C PHE A 42 19.95 -0.73 -18.65
N GLU A 43 20.39 0.14 -19.57
CA GLU A 43 20.78 1.52 -19.31
C GLU A 43 19.59 2.47 -19.45
N GLN A 44 19.80 3.72 -19.04
CA GLN A 44 18.83 4.78 -19.23
C GLN A 44 18.65 5.13 -20.72
N ILE A 45 17.44 5.58 -21.07
CA ILE A 45 17.04 5.91 -22.44
C ILE A 45 16.52 7.35 -22.52
N SER A 46 16.55 7.93 -23.72
CA SER A 46 15.85 9.18 -23.99
C SER A 46 14.33 8.99 -23.97
N ALA A 47 13.57 10.10 -23.94
CA ALA A 47 12.11 10.07 -24.07
C ALA A 47 11.61 9.39 -25.37
N THR A 48 12.44 9.34 -26.41
CA THR A 48 12.15 8.71 -27.71
C THR A 48 12.63 7.26 -27.81
N LEU A 49 12.93 6.62 -26.67
CA LEU A 49 13.40 5.22 -26.58
C LEU A 49 14.73 4.96 -27.31
N SER A 50 15.53 6.00 -27.49
CA SER A 50 16.88 5.90 -28.05
C SER A 50 17.92 5.85 -26.94
N THR A 51 19.19 5.63 -27.31
CA THR A 51 20.30 5.78 -26.38
C THR A 51 20.27 7.18 -25.77
N CYS A 52 20.43 7.26 -24.44
CA CYS A 52 20.61 8.52 -23.73
C CYS A 52 21.96 9.13 -24.12
N SER A 53 21.99 10.38 -24.59
CA SER A 53 23.23 11.10 -24.87
C SER A 53 23.71 11.86 -23.63
N GLU A 54 25.00 12.20 -23.59
CA GLU A 54 25.59 12.98 -22.49
C GLU A 54 24.85 14.31 -22.26
N TYR A 55 24.46 15.03 -23.32
CA TYR A 55 23.66 16.26 -23.22
C TYR A 55 22.32 16.05 -22.49
N LEU A 56 21.62 14.95 -22.78
CA LEU A 56 20.35 14.62 -22.12
C LEU A 56 20.58 14.15 -20.68
N GLU A 57 21.67 13.41 -20.43
CA GLU A 57 22.04 12.99 -19.09
C GLU A 57 22.36 14.19 -18.18
N GLU A 58 23.14 15.15 -18.66
CA GLU A 58 23.46 16.41 -17.97
C GLU A 58 22.20 17.25 -17.70
N ALA A 59 21.24 17.23 -18.64
CA ALA A 59 19.95 17.89 -18.48
C ALA A 59 18.96 17.12 -17.56
N ASN A 60 19.30 15.91 -17.11
CA ASN A 60 18.40 14.97 -16.41
C ASN A 60 17.17 14.52 -17.23
N ASP A 61 17.29 14.51 -18.56
CA ASP A 61 16.26 14.09 -19.51
C ASP A 61 16.44 12.65 -20.00
N CYS A 62 16.96 11.80 -19.13
CA CYS A 62 17.08 10.36 -19.34
C CYS A 62 16.32 9.56 -18.29
N TYR A 63 15.73 8.45 -18.73
CA TYR A 63 14.70 7.74 -17.98
C TYR A 63 15.00 6.25 -17.88
N GLY A 64 14.42 5.62 -16.87
CA GLY A 64 14.49 4.18 -16.68
C GLY A 64 15.91 3.67 -16.42
N GLY A 65 16.21 2.51 -17.00
CA GLY A 65 17.42 1.73 -16.69
C GLY A 65 17.28 0.93 -15.39
N PHE A 66 18.00 -0.18 -15.30
CA PHE A 66 17.92 -1.10 -14.16
C PHE A 66 18.45 -0.46 -12.87
N ALA A 67 19.48 0.39 -12.95
CA ALA A 67 20.03 1.08 -11.78
C ALA A 67 18.98 1.98 -11.09
N ARG A 68 18.19 2.74 -11.88
CA ARG A 68 17.13 3.61 -11.36
C ARG A 68 15.91 2.80 -10.91
N THR A 69 15.57 1.75 -11.66
CA THR A 69 14.46 0.83 -11.32
C THR A 69 14.72 0.11 -10.00
N ALA A 70 15.97 -0.24 -9.69
CA ALA A 70 16.38 -0.88 -8.44
C ALA A 70 16.63 0.11 -7.29
N HIS A 71 16.39 1.41 -7.49
CA HIS A 71 16.68 2.41 -6.47
C HIS A 71 15.75 2.25 -5.25
N LYS A 72 16.31 2.36 -4.04
CA LYS A 72 15.60 2.16 -2.76
C LYS A 72 14.34 3.02 -2.60
N ASP A 73 14.34 4.22 -3.19
CA ASP A 73 13.20 5.14 -3.08
C ASP A 73 12.11 4.85 -4.12
N TYR A 74 12.36 3.96 -5.08
CA TYR A 74 11.33 3.47 -6.02
C TYR A 74 10.28 2.58 -5.34
N PHE A 75 10.56 2.11 -4.11
CA PHE A 75 9.79 1.09 -3.38
C PHE A 75 9.05 1.62 -2.14
N LYS A 76 9.00 2.93 -1.92
CA LYS A 76 8.29 3.52 -0.78
C LYS A 76 6.78 3.62 -1.08
N ALA A 77 6.06 2.55 -0.76
CA ALA A 77 4.60 2.49 -0.66
C ALA A 77 4.10 2.78 0.75
#